data_AF-W4K4G0-F1
#
_entry.id   AF-W4K4G0-F1
#
_cell.length_a   1.000
_cell.length_b   1.000
_cell.length_c   1.000
_cell.angle_alpha   90.00
_cell.angle_beta   90.00
_cell.angle_gamma   90.00
#
_symmetry.space_group_name_H-M   'P 1'
#
loop_
_entity.id
_entity.type
_entity.pdbx_description
1 polymer ?
#
loop_
_entity_poly.entity_id
_entity_poly.type
_entity_poly.pdbx_seq_one_letter_code
_entity_poly.pdbx_strand_id
1 'polypeptide(L)'
;FPTAFTSALRPLSRAVTSAASSERTRLSAASIQFICAAAMGLGKAFEPLLPLYFPTLLSLCARPNKVFIARAKTGIATIIEQTQLPAILSFLIEPLKDKSVSLRLIAIEGLLACLNCFNPPDLEKESRAREIETAIKITAQDASGDVRKVSKQVFGAYKILLPNRVDRSV
;
A
#
# COMPACT_ATOMS: atom_id res chain seq x y z
N PHE A 1 6.67 -17.65 -17.23
CA PHE A 1 5.63 -18.50 -16.61
C PHE A 1 5.08 -17.88 -15.30
N PRO A 2 4.34 -16.76 -15.34
CA PRO A 2 3.91 -16.06 -14.13
C PRO A 2 2.95 -16.87 -13.22
N THR A 3 2.07 -17.68 -13.83
CA THR A 3 1.11 -18.55 -13.11
C THR A 3 1.79 -19.68 -12.35
N ALA A 4 2.79 -20.34 -12.95
CA ALA A 4 3.56 -21.37 -12.27
C ALA A 4 4.33 -20.80 -11.08
N PHE A 5 4.93 -19.62 -11.26
CA PHE A 5 5.69 -18.96 -10.20
C PHE A 5 4.81 -18.49 -9.04
N THR A 6 3.66 -17.87 -9.33
CA THR A 6 2.71 -17.47 -8.28
C THR A 6 2.16 -18.68 -7.51
N SER A 7 1.87 -19.79 -8.18
CA SER A 7 1.48 -21.04 -7.52
C SER A 7 2.58 -21.60 -6.61
N ALA A 8 3.85 -21.52 -7.04
CA ALA A 8 4.99 -21.95 -6.23
C ALA A 8 5.23 -21.05 -5.00
N LEU A 9 4.89 -19.76 -5.08
CA LEU A 9 5.09 -18.82 -3.98
C LEU A 9 4.00 -18.88 -2.90
N ARG A 10 2.78 -19.31 -3.22
CA ARG A 10 1.68 -19.35 -2.24
C ARG A 10 2.00 -20.21 -1.00
N PRO A 11 2.51 -21.46 -1.12
CA PRO A 11 2.87 -22.27 0.05
C PRO A 11 3.99 -21.66 0.91
N LEU A 12 4.88 -20.86 0.31
CA LEU A 12 6.01 -20.24 1.00
C LEU A 12 5.61 -18.98 1.78
N SER A 13 4.43 -18.42 1.53
CA SER A 13 3.99 -17.14 2.08
C SER A 13 4.12 -17.04 3.60
N ARG A 14 3.73 -18.08 4.34
CA ARG A 14 3.84 -18.10 5.82
C ARG A 14 5.29 -18.02 6.30
N ALA A 15 6.21 -18.76 5.65
CA ALA A 15 7.62 -18.74 6.02
C ALA A 15 8.25 -17.39 5.70
N VAL A 16 7.95 -16.83 4.52
CA VAL A 16 8.46 -15.54 4.07
C VAL A 16 7.95 -14.38 4.95
N THR A 17 6.66 -14.36 5.28
CA THR A 17 6.06 -13.31 6.14
C THR A 17 6.57 -13.39 7.58
N SER A 18 6.76 -14.60 8.10
CA SER A 18 7.41 -14.82 9.40
C SER A 18 8.86 -14.30 9.40
N ALA A 19 9.61 -14.62 8.35
CA ALA A 19 10.99 -14.16 8.19
C ALA A 19 11.08 -12.64 8.04
N ALA A 20 10.17 -12.01 7.28
CA ALA A 20 10.05 -10.55 7.16
C ALA A 20 9.80 -9.86 8.51
N SER A 21 9.07 -10.52 9.41
CA SER A 21 8.74 -10.01 10.74
C SER A 21 9.78 -10.37 11.82
N SER A 22 10.87 -11.05 11.45
CA SER A 22 11.89 -11.49 12.40
C SER A 22 12.70 -10.33 12.98
N GLU A 23 12.97 -10.34 14.29
CA GLU A 23 13.94 -9.43 14.93
C GLU A 23 15.37 -9.57 14.39
N ARG A 24 15.65 -10.67 13.68
CA ARG A 24 16.93 -10.86 12.98
C ARG A 24 16.96 -9.94 11.75
N THR A 25 17.52 -8.75 11.93
CA THR A 25 17.59 -7.66 10.95
C THR A 25 17.96 -8.11 9.53
N ARG A 26 18.95 -9.00 9.37
CA ARG A 26 19.37 -9.51 8.06
C ARG A 26 18.33 -10.43 7.40
N LEU A 27 17.69 -11.29 8.18
CA LEU A 27 16.64 -12.20 7.70
C LEU A 27 15.38 -11.42 7.29
N SER A 28 14.97 -10.45 8.11
CA SER A 28 13.87 -9.54 7.78
C SER A 28 14.15 -8.77 6.50
N ALA A 29 15.34 -8.18 6.37
CA ALA A 29 15.73 -7.45 5.16
C ALA A 29 15.71 -8.34 3.90
N ALA A 30 16.31 -9.53 3.95
CA ALA A 30 16.33 -10.45 2.82
C ALA A 30 14.92 -10.90 2.40
N SER A 31 14.02 -11.10 3.38
CA SER A 31 12.65 -11.52 3.11
C SER A 31 11.81 -10.42 2.47
N ILE A 32 11.98 -9.16 2.92
CA ILE A 32 11.33 -8.01 2.28
C ILE A 32 11.87 -7.81 0.87
N GLN A 33 13.19 -7.91 0.67
CA GLN A 33 13.82 -7.84 -0.66
C GLN A 33 13.30 -8.92 -1.61
N PHE A 34 13.08 -10.13 -1.12
CA PHE A 34 12.46 -11.20 -1.89
C PHE A 34 11.04 -10.84 -2.35
N ILE A 35 10.21 -10.28 -1.46
CA ILE A 35 8.85 -9.83 -1.81
C ILE A 35 8.93 -8.72 -2.88
N CYS A 36 9.84 -7.76 -2.74
CA CYS A 36 10.06 -6.71 -3.73
C CYS A 36 10.47 -7.28 -5.10
N ALA A 37 11.42 -8.21 -5.12
CA ALA A 37 11.88 -8.86 -6.35
C ALA A 37 10.75 -9.66 -7.02
N ALA A 38 9.91 -10.34 -6.23
CA ALA A 38 8.73 -11.03 -6.75
C ALA A 38 7.72 -10.05 -7.37
N ALA A 39 7.47 -8.90 -6.73
CA ALA A 39 6.58 -7.86 -7.27
C ALA A 39 7.13 -7.26 -8.58
N MET A 40 8.42 -6.93 -8.61
CA MET A 40 9.11 -6.43 -9.83
C MET A 40 9.05 -7.45 -10.97
N GLY A 41 9.35 -8.72 -10.70
CA GLY A 41 9.40 -9.76 -11.73
C GLY A 41 8.02 -10.19 -12.25
N LEU A 42 6.98 -10.09 -11.42
CA LEU A 42 5.61 -10.51 -11.78
C LEU A 42 4.74 -9.36 -12.30
N GLY A 43 5.02 -8.12 -11.92
CA GLY A 43 4.16 -6.97 -12.22
C GLY A 43 2.71 -7.25 -11.81
N LYS A 44 1.77 -7.08 -12.75
CA LYS A 44 0.34 -7.36 -12.52
C LYS A 44 0.05 -8.81 -12.11
N ALA A 45 0.87 -9.78 -12.51
CA ALA A 45 0.68 -11.17 -12.11
C ALA A 45 0.93 -11.41 -10.60
N PHE A 46 1.43 -10.40 -9.86
CA PHE A 46 1.58 -10.45 -8.41
C PHE A 46 0.24 -10.42 -7.66
N GLU A 47 -0.88 -10.04 -8.30
CA GLU A 47 -2.18 -9.86 -7.64
C GLU A 47 -2.62 -10.99 -6.71
N PRO A 48 -2.47 -12.29 -7.05
CA PRO A 48 -2.89 -13.36 -6.17
C PRO A 48 -2.01 -13.53 -4.92
N LEU A 49 -0.83 -12.89 -4.90
CA LEU A 49 0.11 -12.87 -3.79
C LEU A 49 -0.06 -11.63 -2.90
N LEU A 50 -0.74 -10.60 -3.40
CA LEU A 50 -1.00 -9.36 -2.68
C LEU A 50 -1.61 -9.58 -1.28
N PRO A 51 -2.70 -10.35 -1.11
CA PRO A 51 -3.27 -10.59 0.23
C PRO A 51 -2.36 -11.39 1.16
N LEU A 52 -1.34 -12.08 0.63
CA LEU A 52 -0.42 -12.90 1.41
C LEU A 52 0.75 -12.08 1.98
N TYR A 53 1.20 -11.05 1.26
CA TYR A 53 2.42 -10.31 1.61
C TYR A 53 2.17 -8.86 2.05
N PHE A 54 1.21 -8.18 1.42
CA PHE A 54 1.00 -6.75 1.63
C PHE A 54 0.56 -6.40 3.06
N PRO A 55 -0.39 -7.13 3.69
CA PRO A 55 -0.77 -6.87 5.08
C PRO A 55 0.40 -7.00 6.07
N THR A 56 1.33 -7.93 5.84
CA THR A 56 2.51 -8.08 6.68
C THR A 56 3.40 -6.84 6.60
N LEU A 57 3.65 -6.30 5.41
CA LEU A 57 4.44 -5.07 5.26
C LEU A 57 3.77 -3.88 5.96
N LEU A 58 2.46 -3.73 5.84
CA LEU A 58 1.71 -2.70 6.59
C LEU A 58 1.87 -2.87 8.10
N SER A 59 1.77 -4.10 8.62
CA SER A 59 1.94 -4.36 10.06
C SER A 59 3.33 -3.97 10.59
N LEU A 60 4.38 -4.09 9.75
CA LEU A 60 5.74 -3.68 10.12
C LEU A 60 5.88 -2.15 10.25
N CYS A 61 5.06 -1.37 9.54
CA CYS A 61 5.02 0.08 9.63
C CYS A 61 4.41 0.60 10.94
N ALA A 62 3.66 -0.24 11.67
CA ALA A 62 3.15 0.07 13.00
C ALA A 62 4.15 -0.19 14.14
N ARG A 63 5.28 -0.86 13.86
CA ARG A 63 6.30 -1.18 14.86
C ARG A 63 7.07 0.10 15.27
N PRO A 64 7.61 0.18 16.49
CA PRO A 64 8.41 1.34 16.92
C PRO A 64 9.82 1.39 16.30
N ASN A 65 10.26 0.32 15.62
CA ASN A 65 11.61 0.23 15.08
C ASN A 65 11.72 0.92 13.71
N LYS A 66 12.35 2.10 13.67
CA LYS A 66 12.54 2.91 12.45
C LYS A 66 13.16 2.15 11.29
N VAL A 67 14.04 1.18 11.55
CA VAL A 67 14.69 0.38 10.51
C VAL A 67 13.69 -0.55 9.82
N PHE A 68 12.78 -1.16 10.60
CA PHE A 68 11.72 -2.00 10.04
C PHE A 68 10.71 -1.15 9.27
N ILE A 69 10.31 -0.01 9.82
CA ILE A 69 9.40 0.94 9.17
C ILE A 69 9.96 1.38 7.82
N ALA A 70 11.22 1.84 7.79
CA ALA A 70 11.85 2.32 6.55
C ALA A 70 11.87 1.25 5.46
N ARG A 71 12.23 0.01 5.80
CA ARG A 71 12.27 -1.10 4.84
C ARG A 71 10.88 -1.50 4.36
N ALA A 72 9.91 -1.60 5.27
CA ALA A 72 8.54 -1.93 4.93
C ALA A 72 7.91 -0.86 4.03
N LYS A 73 8.16 0.43 4.31
CA LYS A 73 7.78 1.56 3.46
C LYS A 73 8.36 1.42 2.05
N THR A 74 9.65 1.12 1.91
CA THR A 74 10.26 0.86 0.60
C THR A 74 9.59 -0.31 -0.11
N GLY A 75 9.30 -1.41 0.60
CA GLY A 75 8.64 -2.57 0.01
C GLY A 75 7.22 -2.28 -0.47
N ILE A 76 6.45 -1.51 0.30
CA ILE A 76 5.10 -1.05 -0.09
C ILE A 76 5.19 -0.20 -1.36
N ALA A 77 6.11 0.77 -1.41
CA ALA A 77 6.29 1.62 -2.59
C ALA A 77 6.65 0.80 -3.83
N THR A 78 7.59 -0.15 -3.72
CA THR A 78 7.95 -1.06 -4.82
C THR A 78 6.76 -1.88 -5.30
N ILE A 79 5.94 -2.44 -4.40
CA ILE A 79 4.75 -3.19 -4.83
C ILE A 79 3.78 -2.28 -5.59
N ILE A 80 3.52 -1.08 -5.09
CA ILE A 80 2.60 -0.12 -5.75
C ILE A 80 3.12 0.23 -7.15
N GLU A 81 4.37 0.67 -7.26
CA GLU A 81 4.95 1.17 -8.50
C GLU A 81 5.10 0.09 -9.57
N GLN A 82 5.46 -1.13 -9.16
CA GLN A 82 5.80 -2.21 -10.09
C GLN A 82 4.58 -3.04 -10.51
N THR A 83 3.58 -3.15 -9.64
CA THR A 83 2.40 -3.98 -9.92
C THR A 83 1.22 -3.15 -10.42
N GLN A 84 1.12 -1.88 -9.99
CA GLN A 84 0.04 -0.96 -10.33
C GLN A 84 -1.37 -1.58 -10.17
N LEU A 85 -1.56 -2.37 -9.12
CA LEU A 85 -2.78 -3.12 -8.89
C LEU A 85 -3.83 -2.28 -8.15
N PRO A 86 -5.01 -2.00 -8.74
CA PRO A 86 -6.07 -1.24 -8.08
C PRO A 86 -6.56 -1.88 -6.77
N ALA A 87 -6.43 -3.20 -6.65
CA ALA A 87 -6.75 -3.95 -5.43
C ALA A 87 -5.96 -3.49 -4.20
N ILE A 88 -4.81 -2.83 -4.38
CA ILE A 88 -4.00 -2.28 -3.28
C ILE A 88 -4.79 -1.25 -2.47
N LEU A 89 -5.66 -0.46 -3.11
CA LEU A 89 -6.44 0.59 -2.46
C LEU A 89 -7.21 0.06 -1.24
N SER A 90 -7.84 -1.12 -1.37
CA SER A 90 -8.60 -1.76 -0.27
C SER A 90 -7.75 -2.06 0.96
N PHE A 91 -6.46 -2.38 0.78
CA PHE A 91 -5.55 -2.67 1.90
C PHE A 91 -5.07 -1.41 2.62
N LEU A 92 -5.17 -0.24 1.99
CA LEU A 92 -4.68 1.01 2.53
C LEU A 92 -5.72 1.74 3.39
N ILE A 93 -7.02 1.41 3.26
CA ILE A 93 -8.09 2.14 3.96
C ILE A 93 -8.09 1.91 5.47
N GLU A 94 -8.10 0.65 5.91
CA GLU A 94 -8.20 0.33 7.33
C GLU A 94 -7.00 0.83 8.16
N PRO A 95 -5.75 0.73 7.66
CA PRO A 95 -4.58 1.34 8.32
C PRO A 95 -4.70 2.84 8.62
N LEU A 96 -5.55 3.60 7.91
CA LEU A 96 -5.75 5.03 8.14
C LEU A 96 -6.48 5.33 9.46
N LYS A 97 -7.05 4.33 10.12
CA LYS A 97 -7.70 4.49 11.43
C LYS A 97 -6.83 4.00 12.59
N ASP A 98 -5.63 3.47 12.29
CA ASP A 98 -4.76 2.89 13.31
C ASP A 98 -4.22 3.94 14.27
N LYS A 99 -3.99 3.57 15.53
CA LYS A 99 -3.40 4.45 16.54
C LYS A 99 -1.98 4.92 16.17
N SER A 100 -1.24 4.13 15.41
CA SER A 100 0.12 4.42 14.96
C SER A 100 0.12 5.48 13.87
N VAL A 101 0.63 6.67 14.21
CA VAL A 101 0.80 7.77 13.25
C VAL A 101 1.68 7.35 12.07
N SER A 102 2.72 6.55 12.32
CA SER A 102 3.62 6.03 11.28
C SER A 102 2.86 5.18 10.25
N LEU A 103 1.98 4.29 10.72
CA LEU A 103 1.18 3.45 9.84
C LEU A 103 0.18 4.28 9.03
N ARG A 104 -0.55 5.20 9.69
CA ARG A 104 -1.49 6.11 8.99
C ARG A 104 -0.78 6.93 7.92
N LEU A 105 0.40 7.48 8.23
CA LEU A 105 1.19 8.27 7.29
C LEU A 105 1.63 7.44 6.08
N ILE A 106 2.17 6.24 6.31
CA ILE A 106 2.61 5.36 5.22
C ILE A 106 1.43 4.89 4.35
N ALA A 107 0.27 4.65 4.97
CA ALA A 107 -0.92 4.27 4.22
C ALA A 107 -1.42 5.40 3.31
N ILE A 108 -1.46 6.65 3.78
CA ILE A 108 -1.88 7.79 2.95
C ILE A 108 -0.83 8.15 1.89
N GLU A 109 0.47 8.00 2.18
CA GLU A 109 1.55 8.11 1.19
C GLU A 109 1.44 7.03 0.11
N GLY A 110 1.13 5.79 0.51
CA GLY A 110 0.86 4.69 -0.41
C GLY A 110 -0.34 4.98 -1.31
N LEU A 111 -1.40 5.57 -0.76
CA LEU A 111 -2.57 5.98 -1.54
C LEU A 111 -2.21 7.05 -2.58
N LEU A 112 -1.43 8.05 -2.18
CA LEU A 112 -0.92 9.07 -3.12
C LEU A 112 -0.08 8.45 -4.23
N ALA A 113 0.79 7.49 -3.89
CA ALA A 113 1.57 6.76 -4.89
C ALA A 113 0.68 6.00 -5.87
N CYS A 114 -0.40 5.37 -5.40
CA CYS A 114 -1.39 4.72 -6.27
C CYS A 114 -2.01 5.73 -7.26
N LEU A 115 -2.44 6.91 -6.78
CA LEU A 115 -3.02 7.94 -7.66
C LEU A 115 -2.03 8.47 -8.70
N ASN A 116 -0.74 8.51 -8.37
CA ASN A 116 0.29 9.01 -9.27
C ASN A 116 0.72 8.02 -10.35
N CYS A 117 0.55 6.70 -10.14
CA CYS A 117 1.06 5.68 -11.06
C CYS A 117 0.01 4.74 -11.66
N PHE A 118 -1.21 4.69 -11.13
CA PHE A 118 -2.26 3.83 -11.69
C PHE A 118 -2.91 4.51 -12.90
N ASN A 119 -3.44 3.72 -13.82
CA ASN A 119 -4.16 4.26 -14.96
C ASN A 119 -5.48 4.90 -14.49
N PRO A 120 -5.84 6.11 -14.96
CA PRO A 120 -7.08 6.78 -14.54
C PRO A 120 -8.36 5.92 -14.67
N PRO A 121 -8.57 5.14 -15.75
CA PRO A 121 -9.76 4.28 -15.88
C PRO A 121 -9.88 3.20 -14.81
N ASP A 122 -8.74 2.76 -14.24
CA ASP A 122 -8.75 1.76 -13.16
C ASP A 122 -9.24 2.36 -11.82
N LEU A 123 -9.10 3.68 -11.65
CA LEU A 123 -9.49 4.44 -10.47
C LEU A 123 -10.92 4.99 -10.56
N GLU A 124 -11.44 5.17 -11.77
CA GLU A 124 -12.81 5.66 -12.04
C GLU A 124 -13.92 4.69 -11.64
N LYS A 125 -13.58 3.40 -11.47
CA LYS A 125 -14.53 2.39 -10.99
C LYS A 125 -15.13 2.84 -9.66
N GLU A 126 -16.47 2.78 -9.55
CA GLU A 126 -17.23 3.30 -8.40
C GLU A 126 -16.66 2.86 -7.04
N SER A 127 -16.28 1.58 -6.91
CA SER A 127 -15.69 1.07 -5.67
C SER A 127 -14.34 1.70 -5.32
N ARG A 128 -13.49 1.96 -6.32
CA ARG A 128 -12.15 2.55 -6.14
C ARG A 128 -12.24 4.03 -5.85
N ALA A 129 -13.10 4.75 -6.56
CA ALA A 129 -13.38 6.15 -6.25
C ALA A 129 -13.88 6.32 -4.81
N ARG A 130 -14.80 5.46 -4.34
CA ARG A 130 -15.28 5.48 -2.95
C ARG A 130 -14.18 5.19 -1.93
N GLU A 131 -13.26 4.28 -2.22
CA GLU A 131 -12.10 4.01 -1.35
C GLU A 131 -11.23 5.27 -1.20
N ILE A 132 -10.95 5.97 -2.30
CA ILE A 132 -10.17 7.22 -2.29
C ILE A 132 -10.91 8.32 -1.50
N GLU A 133 -12.21 8.52 -1.78
CA GLU A 133 -13.06 9.47 -1.05
C GLU A 133 -13.10 9.16 0.46
N THR A 134 -13.19 7.88 0.83
CA THR A 134 -13.18 7.43 2.22
C THR A 134 -11.86 7.76 2.89
N ALA A 135 -10.74 7.51 2.22
CA ALA A 135 -9.42 7.85 2.75
C ALA A 135 -9.25 9.36 2.97
N ILE A 136 -9.72 10.18 2.03
CA ILE A 136 -9.71 11.65 2.16
C ILE A 136 -10.53 12.06 3.38
N LYS A 137 -11.76 11.55 3.53
CA LYS A 137 -12.64 11.86 4.66
C LYS A 137 -12.01 11.49 6.00
N ILE A 138 -11.41 10.29 6.11
CA ILE A 138 -10.74 9.83 7.33
C ILE A 138 -9.55 10.74 7.70
N THR A 139 -8.74 11.12 6.71
CA THR A 139 -7.45 11.78 6.96
C THR A 139 -7.49 13.31 6.92
N ALA A 140 -8.55 13.93 6.39
CA ALA A 140 -8.69 15.38 6.30
C ALA A 140 -8.57 16.08 7.67
N GLN A 141 -9.09 15.42 8.72
CA GLN A 141 -9.09 15.89 10.09
C GLN A 141 -8.20 15.02 11.01
N ASP A 142 -7.24 14.27 10.46
CA ASP A 142 -6.33 13.45 11.26
C ASP A 142 -5.62 14.29 12.32
N ALA A 143 -5.37 13.75 13.51
CA ALA A 143 -4.65 14.47 14.58
C ALA A 143 -3.23 14.89 14.16
N SER A 144 -2.55 14.11 13.30
CA SER A 144 -1.20 14.39 12.81
C SER A 144 -1.21 15.39 11.66
N GLY A 145 -0.41 16.46 11.79
CA GLY A 145 -0.23 17.46 10.73
C GLY A 145 0.35 16.90 9.44
N ASP A 146 1.26 15.91 9.54
CA ASP A 146 1.88 15.28 8.37
C ASP A 146 0.86 14.44 7.59
N VAL A 147 0.00 13.69 8.28
CA VAL A 147 -1.07 12.92 7.64
C VAL A 147 -2.04 13.86 6.91
N ARG A 148 -2.46 14.96 7.55
CA ARG A 148 -3.30 15.98 6.91
C ARG A 148 -2.62 16.61 5.69
N LYS A 149 -1.31 16.82 5.73
CA LYS A 149 -0.54 17.37 4.60
C LYS A 149 -0.58 16.45 3.38
N VAL A 150 -0.34 15.16 3.57
CA VAL A 150 -0.42 14.17 2.48
C VAL A 150 -1.87 13.99 2.02
N SER A 151 -2.84 14.00 2.92
CA SER A 151 -4.28 13.97 2.58
C SER A 151 -4.68 15.09 1.62
N LYS A 152 -4.17 16.31 1.81
CA LYS A 152 -4.39 17.42 0.86
C LYS A 152 -3.80 17.15 -0.52
N GLN A 153 -2.65 16.48 -0.60
CA GLN A 153 -2.04 16.08 -1.87
C GLN A 153 -2.89 15.01 -2.57
N VAL A 154 -3.37 14.03 -1.82
CA VAL A 154 -4.32 13.00 -2.31
C VAL A 154 -5.58 13.67 -2.86
N PHE A 155 -6.17 14.62 -2.12
CA PHE A 155 -7.34 15.37 -2.62
C PHE A 155 -7.02 16.18 -3.88
N GLY A 156 -5.82 16.77 -3.96
CA GLY A 156 -5.34 17.43 -5.17
C GLY A 156 -5.30 16.50 -6.39
N ALA A 157 -4.68 15.32 -6.25
CA ALA A 157 -4.63 14.31 -7.31
C ALA A 157 -6.02 13.77 -7.65
N TYR A 158 -6.87 13.52 -6.65
CA TYR A 158 -8.26 13.08 -6.82
C TYR A 158 -9.07 14.05 -7.69
N LYS A 159 -8.95 15.38 -7.48
CA LYS A 159 -9.65 16.37 -8.31
C LYS A 159 -9.25 16.33 -9.78
N ILE A 160 -7.99 16.01 -10.07
CA ILE A 160 -7.48 15.91 -11.44
C ILE A 160 -7.98 14.63 -12.11
N LEU A 161 -7.94 13.51 -11.37
CA LEU A 161 -8.28 12.18 -11.89
C LEU A 161 -9.79 11.93 -11.96
N LEU A 162 -10.57 12.51 -11.04
CA LEU A 162 -12.00 12.26 -10.88
C LEU A 162 -12.81 13.58 -10.77
N PRO A 163 -12.70 14.49 -11.75
CA PRO A 163 -13.28 15.83 -11.66
C PRO A 163 -14.81 15.81 -11.46
N ASN A 164 -15.50 14.86 -12.08
CA ASN A 164 -16.97 14.74 -12.02
C ASN A 164 -17.50 14.29 -10.64
N ARG A 165 -16.63 13.92 -9.70
CA ARG A 165 -17.01 13.42 -8.38
C ARG A 165 -16.67 14.39 -7.25
N VAL A 166 -16.00 15.50 -7.55
CA VAL A 166 -15.51 16.45 -6.55
C VAL A 166 -16.66 17.04 -5.73
N ASP A 167 -17.77 17.39 -6.38
CA ASP A 167 -18.95 17.99 -5.75
C ASP A 167 -19.67 17.06 -4.74
N ARG A 168 -19.38 15.75 -4.78
CA ARG A 168 -19.97 14.76 -3.85
C ARG A 168 -19.11 14.48 -2.61
N SER A 169 -17.87 14.99 -2.61
CA SER A 169 -16.82 14.60 -1.66
C SER A 169 -16.46 15.70 -0.65
N VAL A 170 -17.10 16.87 -0.76
CA VAL A 170 -17.03 17.98 0.21
C VAL A 170 -18.12 17.81 1.27
#